data_AF-A0A4P5WD59-F1
#
_entry.id   AF-A0A4P5WD59-F1
#
_cell.length_a   1.000
_cell.length_b   1.000
_cell.length_c   1.000
_cell.angle_alpha   90.00
_cell.angle_beta   90.00
_cell.angle_gamma   90.00
#
_symmetry.space_group_name_H-M   'P 1'
#
loop_
_entity.id
_entity.type
_entity.pdbx_description
1 polymer ?
#
loop_
_entity_poly.entity_id
_entity_poly.type
_entity_poly.pdbx_seq_one_letter_code
_entity_poly.pdbx_strand_id
1 'polypeptide(L)'
;MSATDDGRGGGVPIRDARRILAAHGGSPAAPGGESLERQARPSSVPRLDGAPLLEGHQIEARDLMGAPVAAFGAFLDGIQRSVVIGYLDITIPVVHGTTAAAIRERDDRTLHTWSDGPIVERSLFLPAALAGTSTMSALAASGIPVHDTLPAADPVALRHPAELLGLARQAVQARREQAEERLAGAWCASARTPLYVDGGIGGFAAASRSPLAVGVVKSHHTLYVDADAVATVASLRPGQRTSAFVVATRRRTRVASWYLRLRDTGAPLGGLVRVEVAEAGFDSARADQISGWVLAEREPVALPDSRWDVMAYGIRDCEEYLRAVAG
;
A
#
# COMPACT_ATOMS: atom_id res chain seq x y z
N MET A 1 12.32 8.49 -30.56
CA MET A 1 11.64 7.18 -30.55
C MET A 1 11.57 6.73 -29.10
N SER A 2 10.37 6.80 -28.53
CA SER A 2 10.07 6.48 -27.14
C SER A 2 10.04 4.97 -26.98
N ALA A 3 10.94 4.42 -26.18
CA ALA A 3 10.86 3.04 -25.74
C ALA A 3 9.79 2.97 -24.65
N THR A 4 8.66 2.37 -24.98
CA THR A 4 7.65 1.92 -24.02
C THR A 4 8.26 0.77 -23.23
N ASP A 5 8.72 1.08 -22.03
CA ASP A 5 9.07 0.09 -21.01
C ASP A 5 7.77 -0.56 -20.52
N ASP A 6 7.48 -1.76 -21.01
CA ASP A 6 6.25 -2.50 -20.70
C ASP A 6 6.18 -2.97 -19.24
N GLY A 7 7.16 -2.64 -18.38
CA GLY A 7 7.02 -2.67 -16.92
C GLY A 7 6.57 -4.02 -16.34
N ARG A 8 6.83 -5.11 -17.05
CA ARG A 8 6.51 -6.50 -16.66
C ARG A 8 7.81 -7.30 -16.68
N GLY A 9 8.40 -7.46 -15.49
CA GLY A 9 9.58 -8.30 -15.28
C GLY A 9 10.89 -7.65 -15.73
N GLY A 10 11.20 -6.47 -15.20
CA GLY A 10 12.42 -5.74 -15.58
C GLY A 10 13.20 -5.29 -14.36
N GLY A 11 14.45 -5.73 -14.26
CA GLY A 11 15.43 -5.15 -13.34
C GLY A 11 16.47 -6.15 -12.86
N VAL A 12 17.63 -5.62 -12.48
CA VAL A 12 18.82 -6.43 -12.22
C VAL A 12 18.76 -7.09 -10.84
N PRO A 13 19.10 -8.38 -10.72
CA PRO A 13 19.18 -9.08 -9.44
C PRO A 13 20.11 -8.37 -8.46
N ILE A 14 19.81 -8.47 -7.16
CA ILE A 14 20.60 -7.81 -6.09
C ILE A 14 22.10 -8.16 -6.14
N ARG A 15 22.45 -9.36 -6.63
CA ARG A 15 23.84 -9.81 -6.78
C ARG A 15 24.59 -9.01 -7.83
N ASP A 16 23.96 -8.76 -8.96
CA ASP A 16 24.55 -8.00 -10.06
C ASP A 16 24.59 -6.51 -9.70
N ALA A 17 23.56 -6.00 -9.02
CA ALA A 17 23.56 -4.64 -8.47
C ALA A 17 24.74 -4.39 -7.51
N ARG A 18 25.05 -5.36 -6.63
CA ARG A 18 26.25 -5.30 -5.76
C ARG A 18 27.56 -5.30 -6.55
N ARG A 19 27.65 -6.12 -7.61
CA ARG A 19 28.85 -6.17 -8.46
C ARG A 19 29.08 -4.82 -9.15
N ILE A 20 28.00 -4.22 -9.66
CA ILE A 20 28.03 -2.90 -10.28
C ILE A 20 28.44 -1.83 -9.26
N LEU A 21 27.87 -1.83 -8.06
CA LEU A 21 28.24 -0.87 -7.02
C LEU A 21 29.74 -0.96 -6.65
N ALA A 22 30.26 -2.17 -6.46
CA ALA A 22 31.68 -2.38 -6.15
C ALA A 22 32.61 -1.87 -7.27
N ALA A 23 32.22 -2.01 -8.53
CA ALA A 23 32.99 -1.51 -9.67
C ALA A 23 33.09 0.03 -9.71
N HIS A 24 32.20 0.74 -9.00
CA HIS A 24 32.13 2.20 -8.98
C HIS A 24 32.55 2.79 -7.61
N GLY A 25 33.38 2.07 -6.85
CA GLY A 25 33.97 2.57 -5.60
C GLY A 25 33.04 2.53 -4.39
N GLY A 26 31.87 1.89 -4.49
CA GLY A 26 30.98 1.71 -3.35
C GLY A 26 31.51 0.67 -2.36
N SER A 27 31.41 0.99 -1.07
CA SER A 27 31.69 0.04 0.01
C SER A 27 30.50 -0.90 0.17
N PRO A 28 30.66 -2.22 -0.04
CA PRO A 28 29.55 -3.17 0.04
C PRO A 28 29.05 -3.31 1.49
N ALA A 29 27.74 -3.42 1.66
CA ALA A 29 27.16 -3.80 2.95
C ALA A 29 27.41 -5.29 3.23
N ALA A 30 27.29 -5.69 4.51
CA ALA A 30 27.44 -7.08 4.92
C ALA A 30 26.54 -8.05 4.12
N PRO A 31 26.95 -9.33 3.92
CA PRO A 31 26.14 -10.33 3.24
C PRO A 31 24.72 -10.40 3.84
N GLY A 32 23.70 -10.25 3.00
CA GLY A 32 22.29 -10.16 3.41
C GLY A 32 21.71 -8.73 3.37
N GLY A 33 22.55 -7.71 3.58
CA GLY A 33 22.14 -6.30 3.63
C GLY A 33 21.14 -5.98 4.74
N GLU A 34 21.05 -4.71 5.13
CA GLU A 34 20.04 -4.27 6.10
C GLU A 34 18.72 -4.02 5.38
N SER A 35 17.62 -4.61 5.87
CA SER A 35 16.28 -4.37 5.30
C SER A 35 15.63 -3.18 5.97
N LEU A 36 15.16 -2.22 5.16
CA LEU A 36 14.58 -0.99 5.67
C LEU A 36 13.18 -1.20 6.27
N GLU A 37 12.52 -2.31 5.93
CA GLU A 37 11.25 -2.71 6.53
C GLU A 37 11.41 -3.11 7.99
N ARG A 38 12.61 -3.56 8.40
CA ARG A 38 12.93 -3.94 9.78
C ARG A 38 13.41 -2.76 10.63
N GLN A 39 13.76 -1.64 10.01
CA GLN A 39 14.11 -0.43 10.74
C GLN A 39 12.86 0.24 11.31
N ALA A 40 12.93 0.65 12.58
CA ALA A 40 11.86 1.39 13.21
C ALA A 40 11.59 2.67 12.41
N ARG A 41 10.35 2.83 11.92
CA ARG A 41 9.92 4.12 11.36
C ARG A 41 10.07 5.18 12.46
N PRO A 42 10.48 6.41 12.14
CA PRO A 42 10.27 7.53 13.05
C PRO A 42 8.77 7.53 13.40
N SER A 43 8.43 7.36 14.67
CA SER A 43 7.04 7.31 15.08
C SER A 43 6.46 8.72 14.94
N SER A 44 5.61 8.93 13.94
CA SER A 44 4.70 10.05 14.00
C SER A 44 3.73 9.81 15.17
N VAL A 45 3.37 10.86 15.90
CA VAL A 45 2.40 10.75 17.01
C VAL A 45 1.04 10.37 16.41
N PRO A 46 0.35 9.32 16.91
CA PRO A 46 -1.03 9.02 16.51
C PRO A 46 -1.93 10.24 16.72
N ARG A 47 -2.88 10.47 15.81
CA ARG A 47 -3.70 11.69 15.85
C ARG A 47 -5.17 11.44 15.55
N LEU A 48 -5.99 12.36 16.03
CA LEU A 48 -7.39 12.51 15.67
C LEU A 48 -7.52 13.61 14.61
N ASP A 49 -8.38 13.41 13.62
CA ASP A 49 -8.58 14.31 12.49
C ASP A 49 -10.07 14.33 12.11
N GLY A 50 -10.86 15.19 12.77
CA GLY A 50 -12.30 15.29 12.56
C GLY A 50 -12.66 15.41 11.07
N ALA A 51 -13.58 14.56 10.61
CA ALA A 51 -13.95 14.44 9.21
C ALA A 51 -15.43 14.82 9.00
N PRO A 52 -15.76 15.56 7.91
CA PRO A 52 -17.15 15.87 7.59
C PRO A 52 -17.98 14.60 7.40
N LEU A 53 -19.15 14.54 8.04
CA LEU A 53 -20.05 13.39 7.94
C LEU A 53 -20.83 13.39 6.62
N LEU A 54 -21.04 12.19 6.07
CA LEU A 54 -21.96 11.91 4.97
C LEU A 54 -23.29 11.35 5.48
N GLU A 55 -23.31 10.80 6.70
CA GLU A 55 -24.48 10.24 7.34
C GLU A 55 -24.69 10.86 8.72
N GLY A 56 -25.89 11.37 8.97
CA GLY A 56 -26.27 11.92 10.26
C GLY A 56 -25.52 13.20 10.64
N HIS A 57 -25.44 13.47 11.95
CA HIS A 57 -24.82 14.69 12.51
C HIS A 57 -23.72 14.37 13.54
N GLN A 58 -23.54 13.10 13.87
CA GLN A 58 -22.50 12.58 14.75
C GLN A 58 -22.09 11.16 14.28
N ILE A 59 -20.92 10.70 14.74
CA ILE A 59 -20.49 9.32 14.51
C ILE A 59 -21.31 8.39 15.40
N GLU A 60 -22.06 7.49 14.78
CA GLU A 60 -22.89 6.49 15.46
C GLU A 60 -22.51 5.08 15.03
N ALA A 61 -22.72 4.11 15.91
CA ALA A 61 -22.61 2.69 15.56
C ALA A 61 -23.89 2.25 14.82
N ARG A 62 -23.71 1.61 13.67
CA ARG A 62 -24.78 1.17 12.78
C ARG A 62 -24.66 -0.33 12.55
N ASP A 63 -25.77 -1.03 12.75
CA ASP A 63 -25.89 -2.44 12.35
C ASP A 63 -26.08 -2.52 10.83
N LEU A 64 -25.55 -3.57 10.21
CA LEU A 64 -25.67 -3.76 8.76
C LEU A 64 -27.04 -4.30 8.37
N MET A 65 -27.50 -3.88 7.20
CA MET A 65 -28.69 -4.42 6.57
C MET A 65 -28.36 -5.72 5.82
N GLY A 66 -28.82 -6.86 6.35
CA GLY A 66 -28.68 -8.17 5.72
C GLY A 66 -27.42 -8.95 6.16
N ALA A 67 -27.30 -10.17 5.64
CA ALA A 67 -26.18 -11.06 5.94
C ALA A 67 -24.94 -10.71 5.09
N PRO A 68 -23.71 -10.95 5.59
CA PRO A 68 -22.49 -10.86 4.79
C PRO A 68 -22.56 -11.75 3.53
N VAL A 69 -22.11 -11.23 2.40
CA VAL A 69 -22.07 -11.94 1.11
C VAL A 69 -20.71 -11.75 0.46
N ALA A 70 -20.04 -12.84 0.08
CA ALA A 70 -18.79 -12.76 -0.67
C ALA A 70 -19.07 -12.27 -2.10
N ALA A 71 -18.72 -11.02 -2.39
CA ALA A 71 -19.00 -10.38 -3.68
C ALA A 71 -17.76 -9.79 -4.37
N PHE A 72 -16.60 -9.77 -3.69
CA PHE A 72 -15.36 -9.39 -4.34
C PHE A 72 -14.97 -10.48 -5.34
N GLY A 73 -14.84 -10.06 -6.61
CA GLY A 73 -14.33 -10.93 -7.67
C GLY A 73 -12.83 -10.77 -7.88
N ALA A 74 -12.17 -9.82 -7.21
CA ALA A 74 -10.72 -9.66 -7.28
C ALA A 74 -10.13 -8.97 -6.06
N PHE A 75 -8.84 -9.23 -5.83
CA PHE A 75 -8.04 -8.72 -4.72
C PHE A 75 -6.76 -8.11 -5.27
N LEU A 76 -6.49 -6.85 -4.91
CA LEU A 76 -5.26 -6.13 -5.23
C LEU A 76 -4.43 -5.96 -3.96
N ASP A 77 -3.18 -6.37 -4.05
CA ASP A 77 -2.17 -6.09 -3.05
C ASP A 77 -0.80 -5.88 -3.71
N GLY A 78 0.12 -5.29 -2.97
CA GLY A 78 1.51 -5.16 -3.36
C GLY A 78 2.47 -5.33 -2.19
N ILE A 79 3.63 -5.90 -2.50
CA ILE A 79 4.73 -6.08 -1.56
C ILE A 79 5.92 -5.23 -1.97
N GLN A 80 6.81 -5.00 -1.01
CA GLN A 80 8.12 -4.43 -1.27
C GLN A 80 9.20 -5.07 -0.41
N ARG A 81 10.43 -4.98 -0.90
CA ARG A 81 11.64 -5.31 -0.17
C ARG A 81 12.72 -4.29 -0.50
N SER A 82 13.28 -3.65 0.52
CA SER A 82 14.28 -2.59 0.38
C SER A 82 15.52 -3.00 1.15
N VAL A 83 16.64 -3.19 0.44
CA VAL A 83 17.88 -3.69 1.03
C VAL A 83 19.00 -2.70 0.77
N VAL A 84 19.70 -2.27 1.82
CA VAL A 84 20.96 -1.52 1.67
C VAL A 84 22.01 -2.47 1.10
N ILE A 85 22.49 -2.17 -0.11
CA ILE A 85 23.51 -2.98 -0.79
C ILE A 85 24.93 -2.46 -0.61
N GLY A 86 25.06 -1.20 -0.21
CA GLY A 86 26.33 -0.57 0.15
C GLY A 86 26.20 0.93 0.29
N TYR A 87 27.34 1.60 0.41
CA TYR A 87 27.45 3.03 0.59
C TYR A 87 28.45 3.65 -0.37
N LEU A 88 28.13 4.81 -0.94
CA LEU A 88 29.09 5.69 -1.60
C LEU A 88 29.65 6.67 -0.57
N ASP A 89 30.94 6.96 -0.65
CA ASP A 89 31.64 7.87 0.27
C ASP A 89 31.29 7.64 1.75
N ILE A 90 31.13 6.36 2.13
CA ILE A 90 30.78 5.84 3.47
C ILE A 90 29.37 6.21 3.97
N THR A 91 28.81 7.34 3.54
CA THR A 91 27.62 7.96 4.16
C THR A 91 26.38 7.93 3.27
N ILE A 92 26.53 7.73 1.97
CA ILE A 92 25.43 7.79 1.00
C ILE A 92 24.89 6.37 0.78
N PRO A 93 23.69 6.03 1.26
CA PRO A 93 23.16 4.68 1.09
C PRO A 93 22.76 4.41 -0.36
N VAL A 94 23.12 3.24 -0.85
CA VAL A 94 22.60 2.68 -2.10
C VAL A 94 21.65 1.54 -1.75
N VAL A 95 20.38 1.73 -2.08
CA VAL A 95 19.31 0.80 -1.74
C VAL A 95 18.85 0.07 -2.99
N HIS A 96 18.80 -1.25 -2.94
CA HIS A 96 18.10 -2.07 -3.93
C HIS A 96 16.66 -2.26 -3.46
N GLY A 97 15.72 -1.75 -4.24
CA GLY A 97 14.29 -1.91 -3.99
C GLY A 97 13.70 -2.90 -4.97
N THR A 98 12.95 -3.87 -4.45
CA THR A 98 12.07 -4.74 -5.22
C THR A 98 10.64 -4.41 -4.85
N THR A 99 9.81 -4.05 -5.82
CA THR A 99 8.37 -3.84 -5.63
C THR A 99 7.62 -4.81 -6.52
N ALA A 100 6.49 -5.31 -6.02
CA ALA A 100 5.62 -6.15 -6.83
C ALA A 100 4.17 -5.91 -6.45
N ALA A 101 3.28 -5.95 -7.42
CA ALA A 101 1.83 -5.84 -7.22
C ALA A 101 1.10 -6.80 -8.15
N ALA A 102 -0.02 -7.35 -7.69
CA ALA A 102 -0.84 -8.28 -8.46
C ALA A 102 -2.31 -8.09 -8.15
N ILE A 103 -3.14 -8.40 -9.16
CA ILE A 103 -4.55 -8.68 -8.94
C ILE A 103 -4.75 -10.19 -8.99
N ARG A 104 -5.38 -10.72 -7.95
CA ARG A 104 -5.84 -12.11 -7.90
C ARG A 104 -7.35 -12.11 -8.12
N GLU A 105 -7.76 -12.57 -9.30
CA GLU A 105 -9.16 -12.70 -9.70
C GLU A 105 -9.71 -14.02 -9.18
N ARG A 106 -10.96 -13.97 -8.71
CA ARG A 106 -11.71 -15.10 -8.15
C ARG A 106 -12.68 -15.60 -9.22
N ASP A 107 -12.49 -16.84 -9.65
CA ASP A 107 -13.42 -17.60 -10.49
C ASP A 107 -13.70 -18.94 -9.82
N ASP A 108 -14.98 -19.27 -9.67
CA ASP A 108 -15.48 -20.44 -8.93
C ASP A 108 -14.66 -20.82 -7.68
N ARG A 109 -14.52 -19.86 -6.76
CA ARG A 109 -13.77 -19.96 -5.48
C ARG A 109 -12.26 -20.14 -5.60
N THR A 110 -11.70 -20.16 -6.80
CA THR A 110 -10.26 -20.29 -7.05
C THR A 110 -9.66 -18.95 -7.44
N LEU A 111 -8.50 -18.63 -6.86
CA LEU A 111 -7.77 -17.40 -7.16
C LEU A 111 -6.71 -17.64 -8.24
N HIS A 112 -6.73 -16.80 -9.27
CA HIS A 112 -5.77 -16.82 -10.38
C HIS A 112 -5.25 -15.40 -10.64
N THR A 113 -4.04 -15.29 -11.17
CA THR A 113 -3.46 -13.98 -11.45
C THR A 113 -4.15 -13.38 -12.67
N TRP A 114 -4.62 -12.15 -12.54
CA TRP A 114 -5.28 -11.43 -13.61
C TRP A 114 -4.29 -10.89 -14.65
N SER A 115 -4.72 -10.80 -15.91
CA SER A 115 -3.95 -10.27 -17.06
C SER A 115 -2.61 -11.00 -17.25
N ASP A 116 -1.61 -10.37 -17.88
CA ASP A 116 -0.29 -10.94 -18.15
C ASP A 116 0.59 -11.02 -16.88
N GLY A 117 0.00 -11.24 -15.72
CA GLY A 117 0.70 -11.47 -14.47
C GLY A 117 1.00 -10.23 -13.63
N PRO A 118 1.85 -10.38 -12.60
CA PRO A 118 2.19 -9.34 -11.65
C PRO A 118 3.07 -8.27 -12.30
N ILE A 119 2.98 -7.06 -11.79
CA ILE A 119 4.02 -6.05 -12.01
C ILE A 119 5.14 -6.36 -11.02
N VAL A 120 6.37 -6.53 -11.52
CA VAL A 120 7.57 -6.71 -10.69
C VAL A 120 8.65 -5.77 -11.21
N GLU A 121 9.16 -4.92 -10.32
CA GLU A 121 10.18 -3.92 -10.63
C GLU A 121 11.34 -4.02 -9.66
N ARG A 122 12.56 -3.88 -10.18
CA ARG A 122 13.79 -3.85 -9.37
C ARG A 122 14.65 -2.66 -9.78
N SER A 123 14.91 -1.78 -8.82
CA SER A 123 15.59 -0.51 -9.06
C SER A 123 16.59 -0.18 -7.95
N LEU A 124 17.50 0.74 -8.26
CA LEU A 124 18.38 1.38 -7.29
C LEU A 124 17.79 2.71 -6.82
N PHE A 125 17.93 2.99 -5.54
CA PHE A 125 17.47 4.21 -4.88
C PHE A 125 18.65 4.83 -4.13
N LEU A 126 19.04 6.03 -4.53
CA LEU A 126 20.11 6.80 -3.92
C LEU A 126 19.92 8.30 -4.20
N PRO A 127 20.45 9.19 -3.34
CA PRO A 127 20.37 10.64 -3.55
C PRO A 127 21.30 11.08 -4.68
N ALA A 128 20.75 11.43 -5.85
CA ALA A 128 21.53 11.66 -7.07
C ALA A 128 22.51 12.82 -6.94
N ALA A 129 22.09 13.91 -6.30
CA ALA A 129 22.93 15.09 -6.09
C ALA A 129 24.16 14.80 -5.19
N LEU A 130 24.04 13.87 -4.24
CA LEU A 130 25.15 13.45 -3.39
C LEU A 130 26.03 12.40 -4.08
N ALA A 131 25.45 11.51 -4.88
CA ALA A 131 26.19 10.48 -5.61
C ALA A 131 27.07 11.05 -6.75
N GLY A 132 26.69 12.21 -7.29
CA GLY A 132 27.41 12.88 -8.37
C GLY A 132 27.06 12.36 -9.77
N THR A 133 27.17 13.23 -10.77
CA THR A 133 26.75 12.96 -12.15
C THR A 133 27.49 11.79 -12.80
N SER A 134 28.78 11.63 -12.53
CA SER A 134 29.59 10.52 -13.06
C SER A 134 29.07 9.17 -12.55
N THR A 135 28.85 9.03 -11.24
CA THR A 135 28.31 7.82 -10.62
C THR A 135 26.92 7.52 -11.13
N MET A 136 26.03 8.52 -11.18
CA MET A 136 24.67 8.34 -11.68
C MET A 136 24.64 7.90 -13.15
N SER A 137 25.51 8.47 -13.99
CA SER A 137 25.63 8.09 -15.40
C SER A 137 26.15 6.65 -15.55
N ALA A 138 27.11 6.26 -14.72
CA ALA A 138 27.69 4.92 -14.76
C ALA A 138 26.71 3.84 -14.26
N LEU A 139 25.94 4.14 -13.21
CA LEU A 139 24.84 3.29 -12.75
C LEU A 139 23.73 3.20 -13.79
N ALA A 140 23.34 4.29 -14.45
CA ALA A 140 22.35 4.26 -15.52
C ALA A 140 22.82 3.40 -16.72
N ALA A 141 24.11 3.48 -17.07
CA ALA A 141 24.70 2.68 -18.15
C ALA A 141 24.71 1.16 -17.85
N SER A 142 24.53 0.77 -16.59
CA SER A 142 24.45 -0.64 -16.20
C SER A 142 23.11 -1.31 -16.54
N GLY A 143 22.13 -0.54 -17.03
CA GLY A 143 20.80 -1.05 -17.39
C GLY A 143 19.86 -1.24 -16.19
N ILE A 144 20.27 -0.86 -14.98
CA ILE A 144 19.41 -0.85 -13.81
C ILE A 144 18.66 0.48 -13.76
N PRO A 145 17.32 0.48 -13.62
CA PRO A 145 16.60 1.71 -13.30
C PRO A 145 17.13 2.32 -11.99
N VAL A 146 17.49 3.59 -12.04
CA VAL A 146 17.99 4.35 -10.89
C VAL A 146 17.03 5.49 -10.59
N HIS A 147 16.59 5.58 -9.34
CA HIS A 147 15.69 6.64 -8.87
C HIS A 147 16.42 7.54 -7.89
N ASP A 148 16.32 8.85 -8.15
CA ASP A 148 16.72 9.86 -7.18
C ASP A 148 15.76 9.87 -5.99
N THR A 149 16.31 9.84 -4.79
CA THR A 149 15.55 9.85 -3.54
C THR A 149 15.41 11.25 -2.95
N LEU A 150 16.16 12.25 -3.45
CA LEU A 150 16.06 13.61 -2.95
C LEU A 150 14.86 14.34 -3.54
N PRO A 151 14.09 15.10 -2.74
CA PRO A 151 13.09 16.00 -3.25
C PRO A 151 13.74 17.11 -4.09
N ALA A 152 13.17 17.43 -5.26
CA ALA A 152 13.69 18.44 -6.18
C ALA A 152 13.83 19.86 -5.59
N ALA A 153 13.14 20.16 -4.49
CA ALA A 153 13.08 21.48 -3.86
C ALA A 153 14.03 21.66 -2.66
N ASP A 154 14.82 20.64 -2.30
CA ASP A 154 15.56 20.63 -1.04
C ASP A 154 17.07 20.84 -1.27
N PRO A 155 17.70 21.89 -0.71
CA PRO A 155 19.13 22.10 -0.86
C PRO A 155 19.93 20.87 -0.39
N VAL A 156 21.06 20.64 -1.05
CA VAL A 156 22.03 19.59 -0.70
C VAL A 156 22.77 20.01 0.58
N ALA A 157 22.06 20.04 1.70
CA ALA A 157 22.67 20.14 3.03
C ALA A 157 23.17 18.75 3.47
N LEU A 158 24.12 18.71 4.40
CA LEU A 158 24.52 17.49 5.10
C LEU A 158 23.29 16.87 5.78
N ARG A 159 22.74 15.81 5.18
CA ARG A 159 21.63 15.04 5.76
C ARG A 159 22.15 13.90 6.59
N HIS A 160 21.44 13.62 7.68
CA HIS A 160 21.75 12.48 8.52
C HIS A 160 21.53 11.18 7.74
N PRO A 161 22.41 10.16 7.80
CA PRO A 161 22.25 8.91 7.04
C PRO A 161 20.89 8.22 7.23
N ALA A 162 20.32 8.28 8.45
CA ALA A 162 18.98 7.73 8.71
C ALA A 162 17.85 8.48 7.95
N GLU A 163 18.02 9.78 7.68
CA GLU A 163 17.07 10.54 6.85
C GLU A 163 17.14 10.07 5.39
N LEU A 164 18.35 9.87 4.86
CA LEU A 164 18.55 9.35 3.50
C LEU A 164 17.93 7.95 3.32
N LEU A 165 18.06 7.08 4.33
CA LEU A 165 17.38 5.78 4.34
C LEU A 165 15.85 5.92 4.40
N GLY A 166 15.34 6.89 5.18
CA GLY A 166 13.93 7.22 5.24
C GLY A 166 13.37 7.66 3.88
N LEU A 167 14.10 8.52 3.16
CA LEU A 167 13.75 8.96 1.81
C LEU A 167 13.79 7.82 0.80
N ALA A 168 14.81 6.97 0.83
CA ALA A 168 14.88 5.78 -0.02
C ALA A 168 13.70 4.84 0.21
N ARG A 169 13.32 4.59 1.46
CA ARG A 169 12.15 3.77 1.81
C ARG A 169 10.84 4.37 1.28
N GLN A 170 10.68 5.70 1.37
CA GLN A 170 9.51 6.40 0.81
C GLN A 170 9.46 6.29 -0.72
N ALA A 171 10.60 6.40 -1.39
CA ALA A 171 10.69 6.25 -2.84
C ALA A 171 10.35 4.82 -3.30
N VAL A 172 10.82 3.79 -2.60
CA VAL A 172 10.43 2.39 -2.86
C VAL A 172 8.93 2.20 -2.64
N GLN A 173 8.37 2.75 -1.55
CA GLN A 173 6.94 2.68 -1.29
C GLN A 173 6.11 3.36 -2.39
N ALA A 174 6.54 4.51 -2.89
CA ALA A 174 5.86 5.21 -3.98
C ALA A 174 5.84 4.38 -5.27
N ARG A 175 6.91 3.62 -5.57
CA ARG A 175 6.94 2.70 -6.72
C ARG A 175 5.96 1.55 -6.57
N ARG A 176 5.84 0.95 -5.37
CA ARG A 176 4.83 -0.06 -5.07
C ARG A 176 3.41 0.49 -5.27
N GLU A 177 3.13 1.67 -4.70
CA GLU A 177 1.83 2.34 -4.83
C GLU A 177 1.49 2.66 -6.30
N GLN A 178 2.47 3.03 -7.11
CA GLN A 178 2.27 3.27 -8.55
C GLN A 178 1.92 1.97 -9.32
N ALA A 179 2.55 0.85 -8.97
CA ALA A 179 2.23 -0.45 -9.56
C ALA A 179 0.79 -0.88 -9.20
N GLU A 180 0.40 -0.69 -7.94
CA GLU A 180 -0.97 -0.93 -7.46
C GLU A 180 -1.98 -0.03 -8.19
N GLU A 181 -1.71 1.27 -8.30
CA GLU A 181 -2.57 2.21 -9.01
C GLU A 181 -2.77 1.83 -10.48
N ARG A 182 -1.69 1.41 -11.18
CA ARG A 182 -1.75 0.97 -12.57
C ARG A 182 -2.68 -0.24 -12.73
N LEU A 183 -2.56 -1.24 -11.86
CA LEU A 183 -3.42 -2.42 -11.88
C LEU A 183 -4.87 -2.07 -11.53
N ALA A 184 -5.08 -1.28 -10.48
CA ALA A 184 -6.42 -0.85 -10.06
C ALA A 184 -7.13 -0.08 -11.19
N GLY A 185 -6.42 0.82 -11.86
CA GLY A 185 -6.93 1.58 -12.99
C GLY A 185 -7.31 0.70 -14.17
N ALA A 186 -6.43 -0.22 -14.56
CA ALA A 186 -6.70 -1.16 -15.65
C ALA A 186 -7.91 -2.06 -15.33
N TRP A 187 -8.02 -2.55 -14.10
CA TRP A 187 -9.17 -3.35 -13.67
C TRP A 187 -10.46 -2.56 -13.76
N CYS A 188 -10.51 -1.36 -13.17
CA CYS A 188 -11.70 -0.52 -13.16
C CYS A 188 -12.13 -0.10 -14.57
N ALA A 189 -11.19 0.13 -15.49
CA ALA A 189 -11.48 0.46 -16.88
C ALA A 189 -12.13 -0.70 -17.65
N SER A 190 -11.82 -1.95 -17.26
CA SER A 190 -12.41 -3.16 -17.87
C SER A 190 -13.74 -3.60 -17.25
N ALA A 191 -14.19 -2.93 -16.16
CA ALA A 191 -15.44 -3.15 -15.45
C ALA A 191 -15.88 -4.63 -15.32
N ARG A 192 -15.14 -5.43 -14.53
CA ARG A 192 -15.41 -6.86 -14.32
C ARG A 192 -16.33 -7.11 -13.13
N THR A 193 -15.82 -6.87 -11.93
CA THR A 193 -16.50 -7.10 -10.64
C THR A 193 -15.89 -6.18 -9.57
N PRO A 194 -16.47 -6.11 -8.35
CA PRO A 194 -15.86 -5.38 -7.24
C PRO A 194 -14.42 -5.85 -6.96
N LEU A 195 -13.54 -4.88 -6.75
CA LEU A 195 -12.12 -5.04 -6.44
C LEU A 195 -11.88 -4.66 -4.99
N TYR A 196 -11.35 -5.60 -4.20
CA TYR A 196 -10.80 -5.34 -2.88
C TYR A 196 -9.38 -4.79 -3.05
N VAL A 197 -9.11 -3.59 -2.54
CA VAL A 197 -7.77 -2.98 -2.55
C VAL A 197 -7.23 -2.93 -1.12
N ASP A 198 -6.08 -3.57 -0.85
CA ASP A 198 -5.44 -3.46 0.48
C ASP A 198 -4.82 -2.07 0.65
N GLY A 199 -5.44 -1.25 1.50
CA GLY A 199 -5.07 0.15 1.69
C GLY A 199 -6.09 1.15 1.17
N GLY A 200 -5.74 2.43 1.26
CA GLY A 200 -6.64 3.54 0.98
C GLY A 200 -6.62 3.92 -0.50
N ILE A 201 -7.79 4.05 -1.11
CA ILE A 201 -7.93 4.31 -2.56
C ILE A 201 -7.82 5.79 -2.92
N GLY A 202 -7.84 6.72 -1.95
CA GLY A 202 -7.77 8.15 -2.26
C GLY A 202 -6.53 8.59 -3.05
N GLY A 203 -5.45 7.81 -2.99
CA GLY A 203 -4.24 8.04 -3.78
C GLY A 203 -4.28 7.49 -5.20
N PHE A 204 -5.29 6.68 -5.56
CA PHE A 204 -5.37 5.99 -6.85
C PHE A 204 -6.44 6.66 -7.71
N ALA A 205 -6.03 7.47 -8.68
CA ALA A 205 -6.94 8.39 -9.37
C ALA A 205 -8.13 7.67 -10.02
N ALA A 206 -7.91 6.55 -10.71
CA ALA A 206 -8.97 5.80 -11.36
C ALA A 206 -9.84 5.03 -10.34
N ALA A 207 -9.21 4.38 -9.36
CA ALA A 207 -9.92 3.58 -8.35
C ALA A 207 -10.78 4.47 -7.43
N SER A 208 -10.29 5.64 -7.01
CA SER A 208 -11.03 6.57 -6.14
C SER A 208 -12.30 7.14 -6.77
N ARG A 209 -12.49 6.98 -8.08
CA ARG A 209 -13.69 7.40 -8.82
C ARG A 209 -14.54 6.23 -9.31
N SER A 210 -14.07 5.00 -9.11
CA SER A 210 -14.73 3.79 -9.59
C SER A 210 -15.74 3.30 -8.55
N PRO A 211 -16.97 2.94 -8.94
CA PRO A 211 -17.93 2.31 -8.03
C PRO A 211 -17.58 0.84 -7.71
N LEU A 212 -16.56 0.28 -8.38
CA LEU A 212 -16.11 -1.10 -8.20
C LEU A 212 -14.92 -1.21 -7.23
N ALA A 213 -14.18 -0.14 -6.98
CA ALA A 213 -13.01 -0.21 -6.10
C ALA A 213 -13.41 0.05 -4.64
N VAL A 214 -12.98 -0.84 -3.75
CA VAL A 214 -13.18 -0.72 -2.31
C VAL A 214 -11.81 -0.79 -1.64
N GLY A 215 -11.39 0.31 -1.03
CA GLY A 215 -10.19 0.34 -0.20
C GLY A 215 -10.49 -0.22 1.19
N VAL A 216 -9.59 -1.05 1.72
CA VAL A 216 -9.68 -1.52 3.10
C VAL A 216 -8.38 -1.21 3.83
N VAL A 217 -8.45 -0.23 4.74
CA VAL A 217 -7.30 0.28 5.49
C VAL A 217 -7.29 -0.35 6.88
N LYS A 218 -6.20 -1.07 7.19
CA LYS A 218 -6.01 -1.77 8.47
C LYS A 218 -5.28 -0.92 9.51
N SER A 219 -4.55 0.12 9.07
CA SER A 219 -3.77 1.00 9.93
C SER A 219 -4.55 2.22 10.41
N HIS A 220 -4.51 2.49 11.71
CA HIS A 220 -5.30 3.54 12.38
C HIS A 220 -4.41 4.61 13.02
N HIS A 221 -3.29 4.96 12.36
CA HIS A 221 -2.39 6.01 12.86
C HIS A 221 -3.10 7.37 12.97
N THR A 222 -4.02 7.62 12.04
CA THR A 222 -4.98 8.72 12.08
C THR A 222 -6.37 8.14 12.21
N LEU A 223 -7.09 8.52 13.27
CA LEU A 223 -8.51 8.28 13.39
C LEU A 223 -9.26 9.53 12.92
N TYR A 224 -10.00 9.37 11.83
CA TYR A 224 -10.82 10.42 11.23
C TYR A 224 -12.13 10.72 11.98
N VAL A 225 -12.01 11.00 13.28
CA VAL A 225 -13.11 11.34 14.18
C VAL A 225 -12.63 12.37 15.21
N ASP A 226 -13.58 13.12 15.77
CA ASP A 226 -13.33 13.97 16.93
C ASP A 226 -13.20 13.13 18.22
N ALA A 227 -12.70 13.77 19.28
CA ALA A 227 -12.36 13.09 20.54
C ALA A 227 -13.55 12.39 21.22
N ASP A 228 -14.74 12.96 21.11
CA ASP A 228 -16.00 12.42 21.65
C ASP A 228 -16.46 11.13 20.94
N ALA A 229 -16.13 10.98 19.66
CA ALA A 229 -16.49 9.83 18.84
C ALA A 229 -15.51 8.63 18.96
N VAL A 230 -14.35 8.80 19.60
CA VAL A 230 -13.35 7.73 19.77
C VAL A 230 -13.94 6.51 20.50
N ALA A 231 -14.72 6.74 21.55
CA ALA A 231 -15.36 5.67 22.30
C ALA A 231 -16.35 4.88 21.45
N THR A 232 -17.11 5.55 20.58
CA THR A 232 -18.04 4.91 19.64
C THR A 232 -17.31 3.98 18.68
N VAL A 233 -16.23 4.46 18.06
CA VAL A 233 -15.40 3.65 17.13
C VAL A 233 -14.81 2.43 17.86
N ALA A 234 -14.24 2.65 19.05
CA ALA A 234 -13.62 1.61 19.86
C ALA A 234 -14.63 0.53 20.31
N SER A 235 -15.90 0.91 20.49
CA SER A 235 -16.96 0.03 21.01
C SER A 235 -17.79 -0.67 19.93
N LEU A 236 -17.47 -0.49 18.64
CA LEU A 236 -18.15 -1.20 17.56
C LEU A 236 -18.08 -2.72 17.79
N ARG A 237 -19.25 -3.38 17.78
CA ARG A 237 -19.36 -4.84 17.79
C ARG A 237 -18.99 -5.42 16.43
N PRO A 238 -18.52 -6.67 16.34
CA PRO A 238 -18.30 -7.34 15.06
C PRO A 238 -19.55 -7.27 14.18
N GLY A 239 -19.37 -6.83 12.95
CA GLY A 239 -20.48 -6.62 12.02
C GLY A 239 -21.13 -5.25 12.11
N GLN A 240 -20.66 -4.33 12.96
CA GLN A 240 -21.10 -2.94 12.96
C GLN A 240 -20.13 -2.03 12.23
N ARG A 241 -20.68 -0.99 11.61
CA ARG A 241 -19.92 0.12 11.05
C ARG A 241 -20.24 1.44 11.74
N THR A 242 -19.43 2.46 11.53
CA THR A 242 -19.81 3.83 11.89
C THR A 242 -20.72 4.47 10.83
N SER A 243 -21.31 5.62 11.18
CA SER A 243 -21.65 6.66 10.20
C SER A 243 -20.49 6.90 9.22
N ALA A 244 -20.82 7.13 7.96
CA ALA A 244 -19.85 7.45 6.93
C ALA A 244 -19.43 8.93 6.99
N PHE A 245 -18.19 9.19 6.61
CA PHE A 245 -17.53 10.49 6.62
C PHE A 245 -16.61 10.65 5.40
N VAL A 246 -16.18 11.86 5.12
CA VAL A 246 -15.28 12.19 4.01
C VAL A 246 -13.84 12.21 4.50
N VAL A 247 -12.98 11.38 3.90
CA VAL A 247 -11.53 11.53 4.03
C VAL A 247 -11.02 12.38 2.89
N ALA A 248 -10.49 13.56 3.22
CA ALA A 248 -9.85 14.46 2.30
C ALA A 248 -8.42 14.73 2.77
N THR A 249 -7.42 14.44 1.94
CA THR A 249 -6.05 14.91 2.21
C THR A 249 -5.60 15.80 1.06
N ARG A 250 -4.77 16.80 1.34
CA ARG A 250 -4.42 17.86 0.35
C ARG A 250 -3.91 17.36 -1.01
N ARG A 251 -3.45 16.10 -1.11
CA ARG A 251 -2.88 15.50 -2.33
C ARG A 251 -3.66 14.29 -2.86
N ARG A 252 -4.79 13.93 -2.25
CA ARG A 252 -5.58 12.74 -2.61
C ARG A 252 -7.00 13.12 -2.97
N THR A 253 -7.62 12.32 -3.83
CA THR A 253 -9.04 12.44 -4.12
C THR A 253 -9.84 12.21 -2.84
N ARG A 254 -10.93 12.95 -2.67
CA ARG A 254 -11.87 12.75 -1.57
C ARG A 254 -12.57 11.39 -1.74
N VAL A 255 -12.74 10.68 -0.64
CA VAL A 255 -13.40 9.36 -0.60
C VAL A 255 -14.41 9.34 0.54
N ALA A 256 -15.50 8.62 0.33
CA ALA A 256 -16.41 8.26 1.41
C ALA A 256 -15.77 7.12 2.22
N SER A 257 -15.87 7.20 3.53
CA SER A 257 -15.21 6.26 4.44
C SER A 257 -16.03 5.99 5.68
N TRP A 258 -15.86 4.80 6.25
CA TRP A 258 -16.43 4.43 7.55
C TRP A 258 -15.53 3.39 8.21
N TYR A 259 -15.62 3.28 9.53
CA TYR A 259 -14.98 2.16 10.24
C TYR A 259 -15.93 0.96 10.27
N LEU A 260 -15.37 -0.24 10.21
CA LEU A 260 -16.09 -1.52 10.29
C LEU A 260 -15.31 -2.44 11.22
N ARG A 261 -16.01 -3.09 12.16
CA ARG A 261 -15.43 -4.12 13.02
C ARG A 261 -15.64 -5.49 12.40
N LEU A 262 -14.56 -6.19 12.09
CA LEU A 262 -14.60 -7.55 11.52
C LEU A 262 -14.73 -8.62 12.61
N ARG A 263 -14.02 -8.41 13.73
CA ARG A 263 -13.87 -9.37 14.84
C ARG A 263 -13.69 -8.64 16.16
N ASP A 264 -13.96 -9.35 17.24
CA ASP A 264 -13.66 -8.90 18.59
C ASP A 264 -12.34 -9.55 19.03
N THR A 265 -11.39 -8.71 19.46
CA THR A 265 -10.11 -9.14 20.04
C THR A 265 -9.92 -8.63 21.46
N GLY A 266 -10.90 -7.92 22.02
CA GLY A 266 -10.79 -7.19 23.29
C GLY A 266 -9.95 -5.90 23.22
N ALA A 267 -9.20 -5.65 22.14
CA ALA A 267 -8.43 -4.43 21.96
C ALA A 267 -9.26 -3.35 21.24
N PRO A 268 -9.19 -2.06 21.66
CA PRO A 268 -10.02 -0.99 21.08
C PRO A 268 -9.97 -0.88 19.55
N LEU A 269 -8.81 -1.11 18.94
CA LEU A 269 -8.60 -1.04 17.49
C LEU A 269 -8.42 -2.41 16.83
N GLY A 270 -8.44 -3.50 17.60
CA GLY A 270 -8.25 -4.85 17.04
C GLY A 270 -9.48 -5.32 16.28
N GLY A 271 -9.27 -5.93 15.12
CA GLY A 271 -10.34 -6.28 14.20
C GLY A 271 -11.05 -5.07 13.56
N LEU A 272 -10.54 -3.85 13.72
CA LEU A 272 -11.07 -2.66 13.06
C LEU A 272 -10.44 -2.49 11.67
N VAL A 273 -11.25 -2.10 10.69
CA VAL A 273 -10.78 -1.60 9.40
C VAL A 273 -11.52 -0.31 9.04
N ARG A 274 -10.88 0.57 8.26
CA ARG A 274 -11.57 1.67 7.58
C ARG A 274 -11.82 1.27 6.13
N VAL A 275 -13.07 1.30 5.73
CA VAL A 275 -13.49 1.04 4.34
C VAL A 275 -13.56 2.37 3.61
N GLU A 276 -13.07 2.41 2.37
CA GLU A 276 -13.07 3.59 1.51
C GLU A 276 -13.71 3.27 0.15
N VAL A 277 -14.57 4.18 -0.33
CA VAL A 277 -15.21 4.10 -1.66
C VAL A 277 -15.24 5.49 -2.31
N ALA A 278 -15.58 5.55 -3.59
CA ALA A 278 -15.81 6.83 -4.25
C ALA A 278 -16.86 7.67 -3.50
N GLU A 279 -16.55 8.94 -3.21
CA GLU A 279 -17.51 9.88 -2.59
C GLU A 279 -18.66 10.19 -3.55
N ALA A 280 -18.35 10.30 -4.85
CA ALA A 280 -19.33 10.56 -5.88
C ALA A 280 -20.33 9.39 -5.97
N GLY A 281 -21.61 9.68 -5.77
CA GLY A 281 -22.66 8.67 -5.77
C GLY A 281 -22.73 7.82 -4.49
N PHE A 282 -22.12 8.29 -3.40
CA PHE A 282 -22.25 7.64 -2.09
C PHE A 282 -23.73 7.48 -1.69
N ASP A 283 -24.04 6.31 -1.13
CA ASP A 283 -25.33 5.93 -0.57
C ASP A 283 -25.11 5.06 0.68
N SER A 284 -25.95 5.28 1.70
CA SER A 284 -25.90 4.54 2.97
C SER A 284 -26.19 3.05 2.80
N ALA A 285 -27.15 2.68 1.92
CA ALA A 285 -27.47 1.27 1.72
C ALA A 285 -26.33 0.54 0.99
N ARG A 286 -25.66 1.23 0.05
CA ARG A 286 -24.44 0.73 -0.57
C ARG A 286 -23.28 0.56 0.42
N ALA A 287 -23.13 1.46 1.40
CA ALA A 287 -22.13 1.29 2.46
C ALA A 287 -22.40 0.04 3.32
N ASP A 288 -23.66 -0.24 3.63
CA ASP A 288 -24.04 -1.47 4.34
C ASP A 288 -23.72 -2.71 3.51
N GLN A 289 -24.06 -2.69 2.22
CA GLN A 289 -23.79 -3.77 1.29
C GLN A 289 -22.28 -4.07 1.18
N ILE A 290 -21.46 -3.04 0.98
CA ILE A 290 -19.99 -3.17 0.87
C ILE A 290 -19.40 -3.67 2.19
N SER A 291 -19.92 -3.22 3.33
CA SER A 291 -19.48 -3.73 4.64
C SER A 291 -19.78 -5.22 4.79
N GLY A 292 -20.95 -5.67 4.30
CA GLY A 292 -21.29 -7.08 4.19
C GLY A 292 -20.31 -7.86 3.31
N TRP A 293 -19.81 -7.27 2.22
CA TRP A 293 -18.78 -7.88 1.38
C TRP A 293 -17.46 -8.04 2.12
N VAL A 294 -16.98 -6.97 2.77
CA VAL A 294 -15.71 -7.01 3.52
C VAL A 294 -15.78 -8.01 4.69
N LEU A 295 -16.93 -8.10 5.36
CA LEU A 295 -17.15 -9.10 6.41
C LEU A 295 -17.10 -10.52 5.88
N ALA A 296 -17.63 -10.81 4.70
CA ALA A 296 -17.59 -12.15 4.14
C ALA A 296 -16.15 -12.63 3.87
N GLU A 297 -15.24 -11.71 3.53
CA GLU A 297 -13.83 -12.02 3.25
C GLU A 297 -13.01 -12.38 4.50
N ARG A 298 -13.62 -12.31 5.68
CA ARG A 298 -13.05 -12.79 6.93
C ARG A 298 -13.00 -14.33 6.99
N GLU A 299 -13.73 -15.01 6.12
CA GLU A 299 -13.80 -16.47 6.06
C GLU A 299 -13.28 -16.95 4.69
N PRO A 300 -12.33 -17.91 4.66
CA PRO A 300 -11.70 -18.59 5.80
C PRO A 300 -10.74 -17.67 6.58
N VAL A 301 -10.51 -17.98 7.86
CA VAL A 301 -9.57 -17.23 8.70
C VAL A 301 -8.14 -17.51 8.24
N ALA A 302 -7.35 -16.46 8.05
CA ALA A 302 -5.99 -16.51 7.55
C ALA A 302 -4.95 -16.97 8.60
N LEU A 303 -5.23 -17.98 9.44
CA LEU A 303 -4.24 -18.52 10.38
C LEU A 303 -3.11 -19.28 9.66
N PRO A 304 -1.84 -19.20 10.11
CA PRO A 304 -1.37 -18.59 11.36
C PRO A 304 -0.90 -17.11 11.23
N ASP A 305 -1.39 -16.33 10.26
CA ASP A 305 -1.01 -14.91 10.14
C ASP A 305 -1.38 -14.14 11.42
N SER A 306 -0.44 -13.38 11.99
CA SER A 306 -0.66 -12.61 13.21
C SER A 306 -1.73 -11.52 13.05
N ARG A 307 -2.04 -11.12 11.81
CA ARG A 307 -3.07 -10.15 11.44
C ARG A 307 -4.43 -10.81 11.18
N TRP A 308 -4.66 -12.03 11.69
CA TRP A 308 -5.90 -12.80 11.49
C TRP A 308 -7.19 -12.03 11.81
N ASP A 309 -7.07 -10.99 12.66
CA ASP A 309 -8.18 -10.16 13.09
C ASP A 309 -8.69 -9.21 11.99
N VAL A 310 -7.83 -8.83 11.05
CA VAL A 310 -8.13 -7.89 9.95
C VAL A 310 -7.77 -8.42 8.55
N MET A 311 -7.14 -9.59 8.46
CA MET A 311 -6.68 -10.16 7.20
C MET A 311 -7.82 -10.85 6.43
N ALA A 312 -7.99 -10.47 5.17
CA ALA A 312 -8.81 -11.18 4.20
C ALA A 312 -7.99 -12.29 3.52
N TYR A 313 -8.58 -13.48 3.31
CA TYR A 313 -7.86 -14.60 2.69
C TYR A 313 -7.36 -14.28 1.28
N GLY A 314 -8.16 -13.56 0.47
CA GLY A 314 -7.74 -13.15 -0.88
C GLY A 314 -6.51 -12.26 -0.90
N ILE A 315 -6.32 -11.42 0.11
CA ILE A 315 -5.10 -10.60 0.26
C ILE A 315 -3.91 -11.47 0.67
N ARG A 316 -4.10 -12.41 1.59
CA ARG A 316 -3.04 -13.35 1.95
C ARG A 316 -2.55 -14.17 0.74
N ASP A 317 -3.47 -14.63 -0.12
CA ASP A 317 -3.12 -15.30 -1.38
C ASP A 317 -2.30 -14.39 -2.30
N CYS A 318 -2.68 -13.12 -2.45
CA CYS A 318 -1.86 -12.12 -3.17
C CYS A 318 -0.44 -12.03 -2.59
N GLU A 319 -0.30 -11.89 -1.28
CA GLU A 319 1.01 -11.77 -0.63
C GLU A 319 1.87 -13.03 -0.83
N GLU A 320 1.30 -14.23 -0.66
CA GLU A 320 2.00 -15.50 -0.85
C GLU A 320 2.46 -15.66 -2.31
N TYR A 321 1.59 -15.36 -3.27
CA TYR A 321 1.93 -15.35 -4.69
C TYR A 321 3.06 -14.37 -5.01
N LEU A 322 2.94 -13.12 -4.56
CA LEU A 322 3.92 -12.06 -4.80
C LEU A 322 5.29 -12.39 -4.20
N ARG A 323 5.33 -12.97 -2.99
CA ARG A 323 6.58 -13.43 -2.37
C ARG A 323 7.26 -14.51 -3.21
N ALA A 324 6.49 -15.41 -3.83
CA ALA A 324 7.05 -16.47 -4.68
C ALA A 324 7.64 -15.94 -5.99
N VAL A 325 7.05 -14.90 -6.59
CA VAL A 325 7.48 -14.36 -7.90
C VAL A 325 8.51 -13.23 -7.81
N ALA A 326 8.53 -12.49 -6.70
CA ALA A 326 9.39 -11.32 -6.51
C ALA A 326 10.53 -11.53 -5.50
N GLY A 327 10.43 -12.58 -4.68
CA GLY A 327 11.42 -12.96 -3.65
C GLY A 327 12.81 -13.28 -4.18
#